data_AF-A0A7C2J9L2-F1
#
_entry.id   AF-A0A7C2J9L2-F1
#
_cell.length_a   1.000
_cell.length_b   1.000
_cell.length_c   1.000
_cell.angle_alpha   90.00
_cell.angle_beta   90.00
_cell.angle_gamma   90.00
#
_symmetry.space_group_name_H-M   'P 1'
#
loop_
_entity.id
_entity.type
_entity.pdbx_description
1 polymer ?
#
loop_
_entity_poly.entity_id
_entity_poly.type
_entity_poly.pdbx_seq_one_letter_code
_entity_poly.pdbx_strand_id
1 'polypeptide(L)'
;MSNRQARRELSRTQGTRPQRTPRASAPPPRRTGGGGSEIFTRPFVLIVAAVIVVLGAILVAVVATSGGGSSDDIASRLREKSGSLPTDLANGMKLGKDDAPVKLTVFADFQCPFCLKFTGEQEIDIIEEFVKPGIVQLEYQNLPILGPESVRAALAGMCAADQNKFWQYHNKLFLVQAEAGQADDEKLNVGRFSDENLKKYAA
;
A
#
# COMPACT_ATOMS: atom_id res chain seq x y z
N MET A 1 7.79 -64.04 -7.13
CA MET A 1 8.31 -64.67 -8.36
C MET A 1 7.65 -63.94 -9.54
N SER A 2 8.26 -62.88 -10.06
CA SER A 2 9.05 -62.82 -11.32
C SER A 2 8.24 -63.31 -12.54
N ASN A 3 8.11 -62.67 -13.71
CA ASN A 3 8.52 -61.40 -14.31
C ASN A 3 8.06 -61.50 -15.80
N ARG A 4 8.15 -60.41 -16.56
CA ARG A 4 8.31 -60.35 -18.04
C ARG A 4 7.06 -60.58 -18.90
N GLN A 5 6.57 -59.50 -19.52
CA GLN A 5 6.94 -59.02 -20.88
C GLN A 5 6.35 -59.88 -22.00
N ALA A 6 5.62 -59.25 -22.94
CA ALA A 6 6.10 -59.06 -24.31
C ALA A 6 4.98 -58.89 -25.38
N ARG A 7 5.26 -57.95 -26.30
CA ARG A 7 5.06 -58.01 -27.78
C ARG A 7 3.61 -57.97 -28.31
N ARG A 8 3.23 -56.91 -29.04
CA ARG A 8 3.59 -56.52 -30.44
C ARG A 8 2.98 -57.45 -31.50
N GLU A 9 2.20 -56.85 -32.41
CA GLU A 9 2.13 -57.05 -33.89
C GLU A 9 0.69 -56.75 -34.37
N LEU A 10 0.42 -55.70 -35.16
CA LEU A 10 0.71 -55.43 -36.59
C LEU A 10 -0.28 -56.11 -37.57
N SER A 11 -0.67 -55.32 -38.59
CA SER A 11 -1.31 -55.69 -39.88
C SER A 11 -2.84 -55.61 -39.89
N ARG A 12 -3.52 -54.63 -40.51
CA ARG A 12 -3.51 -54.07 -41.89
C ARG A 12 -4.00 -55.09 -42.92
N THR A 13 -5.21 -54.88 -43.48
CA THR A 13 -5.52 -54.88 -44.93
C THR A 13 -7.01 -54.63 -45.24
N GLN A 14 -7.24 -54.05 -46.43
CA GLN A 14 -8.48 -53.52 -47.01
C GLN A 14 -9.07 -54.43 -48.10
N GLY A 15 -10.34 -54.17 -48.48
CA GLY A 15 -11.01 -54.55 -49.74
C GLY A 15 -12.50 -54.85 -49.49
N THR A 16 -13.52 -54.56 -50.30
CA THR A 16 -13.71 -54.04 -51.67
C THR A 16 -15.22 -53.73 -51.86
N ARG A 17 -15.57 -52.94 -52.90
CA ARG A 17 -16.88 -52.37 -53.36
C ARG A 17 -17.82 -53.40 -54.06
N PRO A 18 -18.94 -53.05 -54.79
CA PRO A 18 -20.18 -52.25 -54.58
C PRO A 18 -21.49 -52.93 -55.10
N GLN A 19 -22.70 -52.33 -54.91
CA GLN A 19 -23.74 -51.99 -55.95
C GLN A 19 -25.11 -51.63 -55.33
N ARG A 20 -25.92 -50.80 -56.02
CA ARG A 20 -27.20 -50.17 -55.61
C ARG A 20 -28.35 -50.59 -56.55
N THR A 21 -29.59 -50.71 -56.03
CA THR A 21 -30.90 -50.34 -56.64
C THR A 21 -31.98 -50.28 -55.51
N PRO A 22 -33.28 -49.91 -55.70
CA PRO A 22 -33.80 -48.56 -55.44
C PRO A 22 -34.94 -48.45 -54.40
N ARG A 23 -34.95 -47.25 -53.76
CA ARG A 23 -36.01 -46.46 -53.10
C ARG A 23 -37.38 -47.08 -52.74
N ALA A 24 -37.67 -47.12 -51.43
CA ALA A 24 -39.00 -46.96 -50.86
C ALA A 24 -39.07 -45.66 -50.03
N SER A 25 -40.21 -44.99 -50.11
CA SER A 25 -40.48 -43.61 -49.66
C SER A 25 -40.60 -43.47 -48.14
N ALA A 26 -40.09 -42.36 -47.59
CA ALA A 26 -40.00 -42.07 -46.17
C ALA A 26 -41.31 -41.51 -45.56
N PRO A 27 -41.61 -41.80 -44.28
CA PRO A 27 -42.48 -40.98 -43.44
C PRO A 27 -41.73 -39.76 -42.83
N PRO A 28 -42.44 -38.67 -42.47
CA PRO A 28 -41.85 -37.37 -42.11
C PRO A 28 -41.12 -37.37 -40.74
N PRO A 29 -40.24 -36.38 -40.50
CA PRO A 29 -39.27 -36.41 -39.41
C PRO A 29 -39.88 -36.05 -38.04
N ARG A 30 -39.54 -36.81 -37.00
CA ARG A 30 -39.60 -36.32 -35.61
C ARG A 30 -38.38 -35.44 -35.32
N ARG A 31 -38.54 -34.13 -35.54
CA ARG A 31 -37.88 -33.08 -34.74
C ARG A 31 -38.60 -33.05 -33.38
N THR A 32 -38.00 -32.87 -32.20
CA THR A 32 -36.78 -32.17 -31.77
C THR A 32 -36.66 -32.44 -30.26
N GLY A 33 -35.44 -32.38 -29.72
CA GLY A 33 -35.25 -32.40 -28.27
C GLY A 33 -33.82 -32.60 -27.81
N GLY A 34 -32.82 -32.07 -28.52
CA GLY A 34 -31.46 -31.97 -28.00
C GLY A 34 -31.42 -30.86 -26.95
N GLY A 35 -31.68 -31.21 -25.69
CA GLY A 35 -31.57 -30.30 -24.55
C GLY A 35 -30.52 -30.85 -23.60
N GLY A 36 -29.28 -30.35 -23.68
CA GLY A 36 -28.24 -30.81 -22.78
C GLY A 36 -26.83 -30.26 -22.98
N SER A 37 -26.64 -29.05 -23.50
CA SER A 37 -25.35 -28.33 -23.37
C SER A 37 -25.47 -26.84 -23.71
N GLU A 38 -26.48 -26.14 -23.17
CA GLU A 38 -26.64 -24.68 -23.34
C GLU A 38 -26.45 -23.93 -22.00
N ILE A 39 -25.88 -24.56 -20.97
CA ILE A 39 -25.39 -23.84 -19.77
C ILE A 39 -24.00 -23.23 -20.05
N PHE A 40 -23.35 -23.64 -21.15
CA PHE A 40 -22.00 -23.24 -21.54
C PHE A 40 -21.95 -22.36 -22.79
N THR A 41 -23.06 -21.71 -23.13
CA THR A 41 -23.15 -20.83 -24.29
C THR A 41 -22.71 -19.42 -23.86
N ARG A 42 -21.77 -18.86 -24.63
CA ARG A 42 -21.24 -17.49 -24.74
C ARG A 42 -21.58 -16.46 -23.62
N PRO A 43 -22.84 -16.11 -23.29
CA PRO A 43 -23.14 -15.21 -22.17
C PRO A 43 -22.53 -15.63 -20.82
N PHE A 44 -22.52 -16.91 -20.46
CA PHE A 44 -21.94 -17.33 -19.17
C PHE A 44 -20.42 -17.08 -19.11
N VAL A 45 -19.72 -17.37 -20.21
CA VAL A 45 -18.27 -17.12 -20.33
C VAL A 45 -17.97 -15.61 -20.28
N LEU A 46 -18.80 -14.78 -20.91
CA LEU A 46 -18.66 -13.32 -20.87
C LEU A 46 -18.92 -12.75 -19.47
N ILE A 47 -19.90 -13.28 -18.75
CA ILE A 47 -20.19 -12.89 -17.35
C ILE A 47 -19.01 -13.27 -16.46
N VAL A 48 -18.49 -14.49 -16.57
CA VAL A 48 -17.32 -14.92 -15.79
C VAL A 48 -16.08 -14.08 -16.11
N ALA A 49 -15.83 -13.79 -17.39
CA ALA A 49 -14.72 -12.92 -17.79
C ALA A 49 -14.87 -11.48 -17.25
N ALA A 50 -16.07 -10.91 -17.31
CA ALA A 50 -16.36 -9.58 -16.76
C ALA A 50 -16.17 -9.56 -15.24
N VAL A 51 -16.62 -10.59 -14.53
CA VAL A 51 -16.42 -10.72 -13.07
C VAL A 51 -14.93 -10.82 -12.74
N ILE A 52 -14.13 -11.57 -13.50
CA ILE A 52 -12.67 -11.66 -13.30
C ILE A 52 -12.00 -10.30 -13.53
N VAL A 53 -12.38 -9.56 -14.58
CA VAL A 53 -11.83 -8.23 -14.85
C VAL A 53 -12.19 -7.25 -13.74
N VAL A 54 -13.44 -7.26 -13.27
CA VAL A 54 -13.89 -6.39 -12.18
C VAL A 54 -13.19 -6.74 -10.87
N LEU A 55 -13.10 -8.03 -10.52
CA LEU A 55 -12.37 -8.49 -9.33
C LEU A 55 -10.88 -8.17 -9.43
N GLY A 56 -10.28 -8.29 -10.62
CA GLY A 56 -8.90 -7.89 -10.87
C GLY A 56 -8.69 -6.39 -10.71
N ALA A 57 -9.60 -5.56 -11.24
CA ALA A 57 -9.56 -4.11 -11.08
C ALA A 57 -9.74 -3.69 -9.61
N ILE A 58 -10.66 -4.34 -8.90
CA ILE A 58 -10.85 -4.13 -7.45
C ILE A 58 -9.61 -4.57 -6.69
N LEU A 59 -9.02 -5.72 -6.99
CA LEU A 59 -7.78 -6.19 -6.36
C LEU A 59 -6.64 -5.21 -6.60
N VAL A 60 -6.46 -4.72 -7.83
CA VAL A 60 -5.45 -3.70 -8.17
C VAL A 60 -5.73 -2.41 -7.40
N ALA A 61 -6.98 -1.95 -7.33
CA ALA A 61 -7.35 -0.76 -6.57
C ALA A 61 -7.10 -0.95 -5.06
N VAL A 62 -7.38 -2.12 -4.50
CA VAL A 62 -7.13 -2.45 -3.09
C VAL A 62 -5.64 -2.53 -2.84
N VAL A 63 -4.85 -3.19 -3.69
CA VAL A 63 -3.38 -3.27 -3.54
C VAL A 63 -2.74 -1.88 -3.68
N ALA A 64 -3.22 -1.06 -4.62
CA ALA A 64 -2.76 0.32 -4.78
C ALA A 64 -3.12 1.23 -3.59
N THR A 65 -4.11 0.87 -2.78
CA THR A 65 -4.56 1.67 -1.62
C THR A 65 -4.22 1.03 -0.26
N SER A 66 -3.66 -0.19 -0.23
CA SER A 66 -3.35 -0.92 1.01
C SER A 66 -1.86 -0.98 1.37
N GLY A 67 -0.97 -0.52 0.48
CA GLY A 67 0.43 -0.30 0.82
C GLY A 67 0.60 1.05 1.50
N GLY A 68 0.97 1.08 2.79
CA GLY A 68 1.59 2.27 3.37
C GLY A 68 2.83 2.65 2.55
N GLY A 69 3.09 3.95 2.39
CA GLY A 69 4.10 4.46 1.48
C GLY A 69 5.48 3.86 1.73
N SER A 70 6.23 3.64 0.65
CA SER A 70 7.67 3.34 0.71
C SER A 70 8.40 4.49 1.41
N SER A 71 9.57 4.23 1.98
CA SER A 71 10.41 5.29 2.56
C SER A 71 10.69 6.41 1.55
N ASP A 72 10.83 6.08 0.26
CA ASP A 72 11.06 7.05 -0.81
C ASP A 72 9.85 7.96 -1.04
N ASP A 73 8.64 7.39 -1.03
CA ASP A 73 7.39 8.14 -1.20
C ASP A 73 7.20 9.10 -0.03
N ILE A 74 7.41 8.61 1.20
CA ILE A 74 7.34 9.42 2.43
C ILE A 74 8.38 10.55 2.40
N ALA A 75 9.62 10.24 2.03
CA ALA A 75 10.68 11.25 1.91
C ALA A 75 10.33 12.32 0.86
N SER A 76 9.77 11.92 -0.27
CA SER A 76 9.35 12.87 -1.33
C SER A 76 8.27 13.83 -0.82
N ARG A 77 7.25 13.30 -0.14
CA ARG A 77 6.12 14.08 0.37
C ARG A 77 6.55 15.00 1.51
N LEU A 78 7.41 14.53 2.42
CA LEU A 78 7.99 15.36 3.48
C LEU A 78 8.82 16.51 2.91
N ARG A 79 9.65 16.27 1.88
CA ARG A 79 10.41 17.36 1.23
C ARG A 79 9.51 18.40 0.59
N GLU A 80 8.46 17.97 -0.11
CA GLU A 80 7.51 18.87 -0.75
C GLU A 80 6.78 19.74 0.28
N LYS A 81 6.24 19.12 1.34
CA LYS A 81 5.34 19.80 2.29
C LYS A 81 6.05 20.51 3.43
N SER A 82 7.31 20.19 3.72
CA SER A 82 8.06 20.90 4.77
C SER A 82 8.23 22.40 4.47
N GLY A 83 8.25 22.79 3.19
CA GLY A 83 8.30 24.19 2.78
C GLY A 83 6.98 24.95 2.96
N SER A 84 5.86 24.25 3.10
CA SER A 84 4.52 24.84 3.24
C SER A 84 3.95 24.75 4.66
N LEU A 85 4.81 24.45 5.65
CA LEU A 85 4.41 24.43 7.06
C LEU A 85 3.88 25.81 7.51
N PRO A 86 2.75 25.88 8.22
CA PRO A 86 2.20 27.12 8.75
C PRO A 86 2.97 27.57 10.00
N THR A 87 4.22 27.97 9.81
CA THR A 87 5.15 28.32 10.90
C THR A 87 4.70 29.52 11.73
N ASP A 88 3.84 30.38 11.18
CA ASP A 88 3.15 31.47 11.89
C ASP A 88 2.13 30.97 12.92
N LEU A 89 1.64 29.74 12.76
CA LEU A 89 0.75 29.07 13.71
C LEU A 89 1.51 28.17 14.70
N ALA A 90 2.85 28.16 14.66
CA ALA A 90 3.66 27.34 15.56
C ALA A 90 3.90 28.04 16.91
N ASN A 91 3.76 27.28 18.00
CA ASN A 91 4.09 27.71 19.36
C ASN A 91 4.74 26.55 20.11
N GLY A 92 6.06 26.52 20.16
CA GLY A 92 6.81 25.36 20.64
C GLY A 92 6.39 24.08 19.91
N MET A 93 5.91 23.09 20.66
CA MET A 93 5.44 21.79 20.15
C MET A 93 3.97 21.78 19.70
N LYS A 94 3.29 22.94 19.69
CA LYS A 94 1.93 23.10 19.18
C LYS A 94 1.95 23.72 17.79
N LEU A 95 0.98 23.35 16.95
CA LEU A 95 0.73 23.92 15.63
C LEU A 95 -0.76 24.16 15.45
N GLY A 96 -1.15 25.38 15.10
CA GLY A 96 -2.54 25.77 14.95
C GLY A 96 -3.00 26.73 16.04
N LYS A 97 -4.19 27.32 15.81
CA LYS A 97 -4.72 28.39 16.67
C LYS A 97 -4.99 27.91 18.10
N ASP A 98 -4.68 28.75 19.08
CA ASP A 98 -4.91 28.45 20.49
C ASP A 98 -6.39 28.28 20.84
N ASP A 99 -7.30 28.89 20.07
CA ASP A 99 -8.75 28.78 20.20
C ASP A 99 -9.39 27.74 19.25
N ALA A 100 -8.59 26.93 18.55
CA ALA A 100 -9.11 25.88 17.67
C ALA A 100 -10.07 24.94 18.44
N PRO A 101 -11.24 24.61 17.87
CA PRO A 101 -12.28 23.85 18.56
C PRO A 101 -11.90 22.40 18.87
N VAL A 102 -10.92 21.83 18.16
CA VAL A 102 -10.40 20.49 18.39
C VAL A 102 -8.92 20.55 18.76
N LYS A 103 -8.54 19.82 19.81
CA LYS A 103 -7.13 19.62 20.20
C LYS A 103 -6.75 18.18 19.91
N LEU A 104 -5.71 17.97 19.11
CA LEU A 104 -5.18 16.66 18.77
C LEU A 104 -3.77 16.53 19.35
N THR A 105 -3.60 15.65 20.34
CA THR A 105 -2.28 15.33 20.90
C THR A 105 -1.72 14.06 20.26
N VAL A 106 -0.54 14.16 19.67
CA VAL A 106 0.19 13.05 19.05
C VAL A 106 1.35 12.65 19.93
N PHE A 107 1.34 11.40 20.40
CA PHE A 107 2.47 10.81 21.10
C PHE A 107 3.32 10.04 20.11
N ALA A 108 4.59 10.45 19.94
CA ALA A 108 5.45 9.87 18.92
C ALA A 108 6.92 9.79 19.31
N ASP A 109 7.63 8.92 18.60
CA ASP A 109 9.06 8.65 18.74
C ASP A 109 9.74 8.85 17.38
N PHE A 110 10.80 9.66 17.34
CA PHE A 110 11.56 9.95 16.11
C PHE A 110 12.28 8.74 15.51
N GLN A 111 12.40 7.61 16.23
CA GLN A 111 12.94 6.36 15.68
C GLN A 111 11.86 5.39 15.18
N CYS A 112 10.58 5.65 15.46
CA CYS A 112 9.50 4.73 15.13
C CYS A 112 9.13 4.79 13.65
N PRO A 113 9.12 3.65 12.92
CA PRO A 113 8.71 3.61 11.52
C PRO A 113 7.21 3.89 11.33
N PHE A 114 6.36 3.61 12.32
CA PHE A 114 4.93 3.94 12.24
C PHE A 114 4.67 5.44 12.49
N CYS A 115 5.44 6.07 13.40
CA CYS A 115 5.41 7.52 13.55
C CYS A 115 5.86 8.21 12.27
N LEU A 116 6.89 7.67 11.60
CA LEU A 116 7.30 8.15 10.27
C LEU A 116 6.17 8.12 9.25
N LYS A 117 5.48 6.97 9.13
CA LYS A 117 4.34 6.83 8.23
C LYS A 117 3.24 7.83 8.57
N PHE A 118 2.90 7.96 9.85
CA PHE A 118 1.93 8.95 10.31
C PHE A 118 2.30 10.37 9.89
N THR A 119 3.53 10.80 10.18
CA THR A 119 4.02 12.15 9.86
C THR A 119 4.08 12.39 8.35
N GLY A 120 4.54 11.41 7.58
CA GLY A 120 4.66 11.49 6.13
C GLY A 120 3.33 11.36 5.38
N GLU A 121 2.31 10.81 6.01
CA GLU A 121 1.03 10.52 5.36
C GLU A 121 -0.12 11.34 5.93
N GLN A 122 -0.55 11.03 7.16
CA GLN A 122 -1.77 11.59 7.74
C GLN A 122 -1.55 12.96 8.38
N GLU A 123 -0.41 13.21 9.02
CA GLU A 123 -0.14 14.50 9.67
C GLU A 123 -0.13 15.65 8.67
N ILE A 124 0.42 15.43 7.48
CA ILE A 124 0.41 16.39 6.39
C ILE A 124 -1.02 16.79 6.02
N ASP A 125 -1.91 15.82 5.83
CA ASP A 125 -3.31 16.09 5.48
C ASP A 125 -4.04 16.76 6.65
N ILE A 126 -3.74 16.35 7.88
CA ILE A 126 -4.26 17.01 9.09
C ILE A 126 -3.87 18.49 9.10
N ILE A 127 -2.61 18.79 8.78
CA ILE A 127 -2.10 20.16 8.76
C ILE A 127 -2.80 20.99 7.67
N GLU A 128 -2.88 20.47 6.46
CA GLU A 128 -3.47 21.18 5.31
C GLU A 128 -4.98 21.38 5.46
N GLU A 129 -5.71 20.34 5.86
CA GLU A 129 -7.17 20.34 5.85
C GLU A 129 -7.80 20.86 7.14
N PHE A 130 -7.09 20.81 8.27
CA PHE A 130 -7.69 21.12 9.58
C PHE A 130 -6.88 22.12 10.41
N VAL A 131 -5.54 22.08 10.38
CA VAL A 131 -4.73 23.05 11.14
C VAL A 131 -4.74 24.42 10.47
N LYS A 132 -4.44 24.49 9.16
CA LYS A 132 -4.44 25.76 8.42
C LYS A 132 -5.80 26.48 8.45
N PRO A 133 -6.95 25.79 8.32
CA PRO A 133 -8.26 26.44 8.48
C PRO A 133 -8.58 26.86 9.92
N GLY A 134 -7.81 26.40 10.92
CA GLY A 134 -8.00 26.73 12.34
C GLY A 134 -9.03 25.84 13.04
N ILE A 135 -9.29 24.65 12.52
CA ILE A 135 -10.23 23.67 13.10
C ILE A 135 -9.52 22.83 14.18
N VAL A 136 -8.27 22.45 13.92
CA VAL A 136 -7.46 21.62 14.82
C VAL A 136 -6.24 22.42 15.29
N GLN A 137 -5.93 22.32 16.58
CA GLN A 137 -4.57 22.54 17.06
C GLN A 137 -3.93 21.18 17.33
N LEU A 138 -2.81 20.94 16.67
CA LEU A 138 -1.98 19.77 16.82
C LEU A 138 -0.94 20.03 17.93
N GLU A 139 -0.76 19.09 18.84
CA GLU A 139 0.28 19.13 19.87
C GLU A 139 1.10 17.84 19.81
N TYR A 140 2.40 17.98 19.59
CA TYR A 140 3.30 16.84 19.66
C TYR A 140 3.72 16.59 21.10
N GLN A 141 3.75 15.33 21.51
CA GLN A 141 4.26 14.87 22.79
C GLN A 141 5.29 13.77 22.59
N ASN A 142 6.47 13.96 23.16
CA ASN A 142 7.56 13.00 23.04
C ASN A 142 7.20 11.70 23.78
N LEU A 143 7.33 10.56 23.10
CA LEU A 143 7.20 9.22 23.67
C LEU A 143 8.44 8.38 23.31
N PRO A 144 9.63 8.70 23.83
CA PRO A 144 10.88 8.05 23.45
C PRO A 144 11.00 6.64 24.06
N ILE A 145 10.55 5.62 23.34
CA ILE A 145 10.43 4.23 23.81
C ILE A 145 11.36 3.26 23.08
N LEU A 146 12.07 3.71 22.03
CA LEU A 146 12.90 2.85 21.18
C LEU A 146 14.42 2.93 21.47
N GLY A 147 14.80 3.58 22.57
CA GLY A 147 16.16 3.51 23.12
C GLY A 147 16.85 4.88 23.28
N PRO A 148 18.18 4.87 23.50
CA PRO A 148 18.94 6.09 23.78
C PRO A 148 18.85 7.17 22.69
N GLU A 149 18.81 6.79 21.42
CA GLU A 149 18.68 7.75 20.32
C GLU A 149 17.30 8.39 20.24
N SER A 150 16.22 7.69 20.59
CA SER A 150 14.90 8.29 20.77
C SER A 150 14.90 9.39 21.83
N VAL A 151 15.56 9.13 22.97
CA VAL A 151 15.68 10.12 24.05
C VAL A 151 16.45 11.35 23.57
N ARG A 152 17.59 11.17 22.88
CA ARG A 152 18.37 12.29 22.34
C ARG A 152 17.59 13.09 21.30
N ALA A 153 16.90 12.41 20.39
CA ALA A 153 16.07 13.06 19.38
C ALA A 153 14.93 13.86 20.02
N ALA A 154 14.27 13.31 21.04
CA ALA A 154 13.25 14.03 21.83
C ALA A 154 13.80 15.28 22.52
N LEU A 155 14.97 15.17 23.17
CA LEU A 155 15.67 16.31 23.79
C LEU A 155 16.01 17.38 22.75
N ALA A 156 16.56 16.99 21.60
CA ALA A 156 16.88 17.92 20.51
C ALA A 156 15.61 18.61 19.96
N GLY A 157 14.50 17.86 19.84
CA GLY A 157 13.19 18.41 19.52
C GLY A 157 12.75 19.47 20.53
N MET A 158 12.87 19.23 21.83
CA MET A 158 12.55 20.23 22.85
C MET A 158 13.44 21.48 22.74
N CYS A 159 14.73 21.33 22.48
CA CYS A 159 15.62 22.48 22.24
C CYS A 159 15.22 23.29 20.99
N ALA A 160 14.67 22.63 19.95
CA ALA A 160 14.11 23.32 18.80
C ALA A 160 12.78 24.01 19.14
N ALA A 161 11.97 23.42 20.02
CA ALA A 161 10.73 24.02 20.53
C ALA A 161 10.99 25.31 21.34
N ASP A 162 12.02 25.33 22.18
CA ASP A 162 12.46 26.55 22.91
C ASP A 162 12.80 27.71 21.96
N GLN A 163 13.10 27.39 20.70
CA GLN A 163 13.43 28.36 19.64
C GLN A 163 12.28 28.58 18.65
N ASN A 164 11.08 28.06 18.92
CA ASN A 164 9.93 28.06 17.99
C ASN A 164 10.25 27.47 16.61
N LYS A 165 11.16 26.49 16.56
CA LYS A 165 11.57 25.77 15.35
C LYS A 165 11.26 24.27 15.42
N PHE A 166 10.40 23.86 16.35
CA PHE A 166 10.07 22.45 16.56
C PHE A 166 9.61 21.78 15.28
N TRP A 167 8.61 22.33 14.58
CA TRP A 167 7.97 21.67 13.43
C TRP A 167 8.89 21.53 12.23
N GLN A 168 9.76 22.50 11.98
CA GLN A 168 10.80 22.40 10.96
C GLN A 168 11.80 21.30 11.32
N TYR A 169 12.23 21.24 12.58
CA TYR A 169 13.17 20.23 13.05
C TYR A 169 12.55 18.83 13.12
N HIS A 170 11.29 18.72 13.56
CA HIS A 170 10.46 17.53 13.56
C HIS A 170 10.41 16.90 12.16
N ASN A 171 10.01 17.68 11.16
CA ASN A 171 9.96 17.21 9.78
C ASN A 171 11.36 16.85 9.27
N LYS A 172 12.40 17.58 9.69
CA LYS A 172 13.78 17.24 9.32
C LYS A 172 14.22 15.89 9.90
N LEU A 173 13.91 15.59 11.15
CA LEU A 173 14.25 14.31 11.76
C LEU A 173 13.54 13.14 11.09
N PHE A 174 12.22 13.28 10.84
CA PHE A 174 11.45 12.27 10.11
C PHE A 174 11.89 12.13 8.64
N LEU A 175 12.28 13.23 7.98
CA LEU A 175 12.84 13.16 6.63
C LEU A 175 14.16 12.37 6.60
N VAL A 176 15.07 12.62 7.54
CA VAL A 176 16.33 11.86 7.66
C VAL A 176 16.06 10.38 7.91
N GLN A 177 15.02 10.08 8.69
CA GLN A 177 14.58 8.72 8.96
C GLN A 177 14.06 8.02 7.69
N ALA A 178 13.24 8.72 6.89
CA ALA A 178 12.76 8.25 5.60
C ALA A 178 13.90 8.03 4.60
N GLU A 179 14.81 9.00 4.47
CA GLU A 179 15.99 8.90 3.61
C GLU A 179 16.91 7.71 3.96
N ALA A 180 16.85 7.25 5.20
CA ALA A 180 17.58 6.08 5.68
C ALA A 180 16.82 4.75 5.48
N GLY A 181 15.67 4.74 4.81
CA GLY A 181 14.90 3.54 4.51
C GLY A 181 14.10 2.98 5.68
N GLN A 182 13.85 3.76 6.74
CA GLN A 182 13.30 3.23 7.99
C GLN A 182 11.88 2.66 7.85
N ALA A 183 11.07 3.14 6.91
CA ALA A 183 9.70 2.64 6.72
C ALA A 183 9.66 1.22 6.13
N ASP A 184 10.76 0.81 5.47
CA ASP A 184 10.91 -0.48 4.79
C ASP A 184 11.81 -1.46 5.56
N ASP A 185 12.89 -0.95 6.18
CA ASP A 185 13.89 -1.72 6.94
C ASP A 185 14.24 -1.01 8.25
N GLU A 186 13.55 -1.39 9.32
CA GLU A 186 13.66 -0.73 10.63
C GLU A 186 15.05 -0.90 11.25
N LYS A 187 15.74 0.22 11.49
CA LYS A 187 17.04 0.26 12.17
C LYS A 187 17.06 1.28 13.31
N LEU A 188 17.20 0.77 14.54
CA LEU A 188 17.19 1.57 15.76
C LEU A 188 18.61 1.74 16.31
N ASN A 189 18.88 2.91 16.91
CA ASN A 189 20.14 3.21 17.61
C ASN A 189 21.43 2.97 16.78
N VAL A 190 21.40 3.28 15.48
CA VAL A 190 22.50 3.03 14.53
C VAL A 190 23.42 4.24 14.31
N GLY A 191 23.38 5.24 15.18
CA GLY A 191 24.10 6.51 15.04
C GLY A 191 23.30 7.60 14.34
N ARG A 192 22.09 7.32 13.84
CA ARG A 192 21.26 8.27 13.07
C ARG A 192 20.94 9.51 13.90
N PHE A 193 20.61 9.34 15.17
CA PHE A 193 20.35 10.43 16.10
C PHE A 193 21.42 10.50 17.21
N SER A 194 22.70 10.40 16.82
CA SER A 194 23.81 10.79 17.68
C SER A 194 23.79 12.30 17.96
N ASP A 195 24.44 12.73 19.05
CA ASP A 195 24.51 14.16 19.41
C ASP A 195 25.12 15.02 18.28
N GLU A 196 26.11 14.49 17.57
CA GLU A 196 26.75 15.17 16.44
C GLU A 196 25.78 15.33 15.27
N ASN A 197 25.08 14.26 14.91
CA ASN A 197 24.12 14.29 13.80
C ASN A 197 22.93 15.20 14.11
N LEU A 198 22.39 15.15 15.33
CA LEU A 198 21.29 16.02 15.74
C LEU A 198 21.66 17.50 15.64
N LYS A 199 22.89 17.87 16.01
CA LYS A 199 23.40 19.24 15.84
C LYS A 199 23.54 19.61 14.36
N LYS A 200 24.04 18.69 13.52
CA LYS A 200 24.14 18.89 12.07
C LYS A 200 22.78 19.11 11.42
N TYR A 201 21.74 18.42 11.88
CA TYR A 201 20.38 18.59 11.35
C TYR A 201 19.72 19.90 11.75
N ALA A 202 20.26 20.60 12.76
CA ALA A 202 19.77 21.88 13.25
C ALA A 202 20.46 23.09 12.57
N ALA A 203 21.51 22.85 11.79
CA ALA A 203 22.25 23.87 11.04
C ALA A 203 21.55 24.23 9.73
#